data_AF-A0AAN8XSK5-F1
#
_entry.id   AF-A0AAN8XSK5-F1
#
_cell.length_a   1.000
_cell.length_b   1.000
_cell.length_c   1.000
_cell.angle_alpha   90.00
_cell.angle_beta   90.00
_cell.angle_gamma   90.00
#
_symmetry.space_group_name_H-M   'P 1'
#
loop_
_entity.id
_entity.type
_entity.pdbx_description
1 polymer ?
#
loop_
_entity_poly.entity_id
_entity_poly.type
_entity_poly.pdbx_seq_one_letter_code
_entity_poly.pdbx_strand_id
1 'polypeptide(L)'
;MFVFYHGESYDYIGSSRMIYDMENNAFPHRLQPHAQQQSSLLKLEDIGMVIELDQVTKNEIYYHSMDRISHNNETEMISDFIRALKQKLSGSSVRLSGSIGRLPPSSLQRFLKKDRNIKGVVLSSYNSTFDNIFYHSIFDTGKNLNYTYYNKTEPQPESIQRHLTDFSVAVAQSLYLTLFKTSSPSIKISNEKIITLVDELLYCYLVSPSCEIFQNVTFLKSLDDKPYSVYVGVLSNSNVTTLTGLTLAWLTGERVQKNRTACHNNETDLSRQYFWMADEGDQGVCVESLMNYSLAQSPAFVIKDYDWTSQEYSTWTESVWQEKMSARAFIKPSRKQEILSLLSGLLVFIFSFVIVYFISSKANILFNQQALRSAAC
;
A
#
# COMPACT_ATOMS: atom_id res chain seq x y z
N MET A 1 -16.88 2.34 -10.69
CA MET A 1 -15.74 2.96 -9.97
C MET A 1 -14.86 1.84 -9.43
N PHE A 2 -13.54 1.91 -9.61
CA PHE A 2 -12.58 1.01 -8.95
C PHE A 2 -11.88 1.78 -7.84
N VAL A 3 -11.76 1.19 -6.66
CA VAL A 3 -11.15 1.83 -5.48
C VAL A 3 -10.21 0.85 -4.79
N PHE A 4 -9.06 1.35 -4.37
CA PHE A 4 -8.10 0.64 -3.54
C PHE A 4 -8.03 1.36 -2.20
N TYR A 5 -8.54 0.72 -1.13
CA TYR A 5 -8.53 1.33 0.20
C TYR A 5 -7.19 1.09 0.89
N HIS A 6 -6.63 2.16 1.44
CA HIS A 6 -5.44 2.10 2.27
C HIS A 6 -5.84 2.23 3.75
N GLY A 7 -5.32 1.35 4.61
CA GLY A 7 -5.60 1.40 6.05
C GLY A 7 -6.78 0.54 6.53
N GLU A 8 -7.22 -0.43 5.73
CA GLU A 8 -8.31 -1.33 6.14
C GLU A 8 -7.95 -2.20 7.35
N SER A 9 -6.70 -2.63 7.46
CA SER A 9 -6.17 -3.39 8.61
C SER A 9 -6.14 -2.62 9.94
N TYR A 10 -6.38 -1.30 9.91
CA TYR A 10 -6.34 -0.41 11.07
C TYR A 10 -7.73 0.16 11.37
N ASP A 11 -8.72 -0.72 11.46
CA ASP A 11 -10.13 -0.38 11.64
C ASP A 11 -10.70 0.47 10.50
N TYR A 12 -10.47 0.05 9.25
CA TYR A 12 -11.16 0.60 8.08
C TYR A 12 -10.91 2.10 7.85
N ILE A 13 -9.66 2.57 8.00
CA ILE A 13 -9.32 3.99 7.87
C ILE A 13 -9.76 4.55 6.50
N GLY A 14 -9.41 3.86 5.43
CA GLY A 14 -9.63 4.32 4.06
C GLY A 14 -11.10 4.31 3.67
N SER A 15 -11.79 3.19 3.85
CA SER A 15 -13.19 3.05 3.50
C SER A 15 -14.10 3.94 4.37
N SER A 16 -13.83 4.04 5.67
CA SER A 16 -14.57 4.95 6.57
C SER A 16 -14.38 6.41 6.19
N ARG A 17 -13.16 6.78 5.75
CA ARG A 17 -12.89 8.15 5.28
C ARG A 17 -13.63 8.46 3.99
N MET A 18 -13.61 7.55 3.02
CA MET A 18 -14.35 7.75 1.77
C MET A 18 -15.85 7.94 2.02
N ILE A 19 -16.44 7.10 2.88
CA ILE A 19 -17.86 7.20 3.25
C ILE A 19 -18.15 8.54 3.94
N TYR A 20 -17.29 8.97 4.87
CA TYR A 20 -17.43 10.27 5.52
C TYR A 20 -17.39 11.42 4.49
N ASP A 21 -16.48 11.38 3.52
CA ASP A 21 -16.41 12.41 2.48
C ASP A 21 -17.64 12.37 1.55
N MET A 22 -18.22 11.20 1.26
CA MET A 22 -19.48 11.06 0.53
C MET A 22 -20.66 11.69 1.30
N GLU A 23 -20.75 11.44 2.61
CA GLU A 23 -21.78 12.03 3.48
C GLU A 23 -21.66 13.56 3.59
N ASN A 24 -20.45 14.09 3.43
CA ASN A 24 -20.14 15.52 3.58
C ASN A 24 -19.93 16.26 2.26
N ASN A 25 -20.41 15.73 1.13
CA ASN A 25 -20.30 16.36 -0.20
C ASN A 25 -18.85 16.74 -0.58
N ALA A 26 -17.89 15.90 -0.20
CA ALA A 26 -16.47 16.10 -0.38
C ALA A 26 -15.80 15.04 -1.27
N PHE A 27 -16.54 14.03 -1.74
CA PHE A 27 -16.03 12.95 -2.58
C PHE A 27 -16.55 13.07 -4.04
N PRO A 28 -15.72 12.83 -5.07
CA PRO A 28 -14.29 12.53 -5.02
C PRO A 28 -13.42 13.73 -4.62
N HIS A 29 -13.89 14.96 -4.89
CA HIS A 29 -13.27 16.22 -4.48
C HIS A 29 -14.36 17.28 -4.27
N ARG A 30 -14.15 18.21 -3.33
CA ARG A 30 -15.05 19.36 -3.13
C ARG A 30 -15.12 20.22 -4.39
N LEU A 31 -16.32 20.72 -4.71
CA LEU A 31 -16.54 21.61 -5.84
C LEU A 31 -15.72 22.90 -5.70
N GLN A 32 -14.93 23.22 -6.72
CA GLN A 32 -14.08 24.40 -6.76
C GLN A 32 -14.75 25.51 -7.60
N PRO A 33 -14.90 26.74 -7.07
CA PRO A 33 -15.60 27.82 -7.77
C PRO A 33 -14.94 28.24 -9.11
N HIS A 34 -13.65 27.99 -9.27
CA HIS A 34 -12.86 28.41 -10.43
C HIS A 34 -12.66 27.30 -11.48
N ALA A 35 -13.15 26.08 -11.22
CA ALA A 35 -13.01 24.98 -12.17
C ALA A 35 -13.99 25.15 -13.32
N GLN A 36 -13.50 25.04 -14.57
CA GLN A 36 -14.36 25.05 -15.76
C GLN A 36 -15.07 23.71 -15.92
N GLN A 37 -14.39 22.62 -15.56
CA GLN A 37 -14.92 21.26 -15.55
C GLN A 37 -14.48 20.56 -14.26
N GLN A 38 -15.40 19.83 -13.63
CA GLN A 38 -15.13 19.03 -12.46
C GLN A 38 -16.10 17.84 -12.41
N SER A 39 -15.62 16.70 -11.91
CA SER A 39 -16.45 15.53 -11.66
C SER A 39 -17.58 15.85 -10.68
N SER A 40 -18.77 15.31 -10.95
CA SER A 40 -19.90 15.38 -10.01
C SER A 40 -19.52 14.74 -8.67
N LEU A 41 -20.10 15.28 -7.60
CA LEU A 41 -20.01 14.66 -6.28
C LEU A 41 -20.70 13.30 -6.31
N LEU A 42 -20.05 12.31 -5.71
CA LEU A 42 -20.61 10.97 -5.53
C LEU A 42 -21.03 10.81 -4.08
N LYS A 43 -22.27 10.36 -3.89
CA LYS A 43 -22.88 10.11 -2.58
C LYS A 43 -23.18 8.63 -2.40
N LEU A 44 -23.53 8.24 -1.17
CA LEU A 44 -23.96 6.87 -0.88
C LEU A 44 -25.19 6.45 -1.70
N GLU A 45 -26.11 7.39 -1.97
CA GLU A 45 -27.31 7.14 -2.79
C GLU A 45 -27.00 6.81 -4.26
N ASP A 46 -25.81 7.19 -4.76
CA ASP A 46 -25.37 6.88 -6.13
C ASP A 46 -24.80 5.45 -6.25
N ILE A 47 -24.62 4.74 -5.13
CA ILE A 47 -24.03 3.40 -5.11
C ILE A 47 -25.10 2.35 -5.42
N GLY A 48 -25.07 1.85 -6.66
CA GLY A 48 -25.95 0.74 -7.06
C GLY A 48 -25.55 -0.62 -6.48
N MET A 49 -24.24 -0.93 -6.44
CA MET A 49 -23.70 -2.19 -5.91
C MET A 49 -22.22 -2.05 -5.54
N VAL A 50 -21.80 -2.77 -4.49
CA VAL A 50 -20.40 -2.87 -4.05
C VAL A 50 -19.91 -4.31 -4.25
N ILE A 51 -18.83 -4.48 -5.00
CA ILE A 51 -18.11 -5.76 -5.13
C ILE A 51 -16.74 -5.57 -4.53
N GLU A 52 -16.41 -6.36 -3.51
CA GLU A 52 -15.11 -6.34 -2.86
C GLU A 52 -14.40 -7.68 -3.07
N LEU A 53 -13.09 -7.62 -3.30
CA LEU A 53 -12.24 -8.80 -3.47
C LEU A 53 -11.35 -8.90 -2.24
N ASP A 54 -11.35 -10.05 -1.57
CA ASP A 54 -10.51 -10.31 -0.41
C ASP A 54 -9.86 -11.69 -0.52
N GLN A 55 -8.52 -11.75 -0.50
CA GLN A 55 -7.76 -13.01 -0.59
C GLN A 55 -8.27 -13.96 -1.69
N VAL A 56 -8.19 -13.57 -2.97
CA VAL A 56 -8.70 -14.36 -4.11
C VAL A 56 -7.65 -15.31 -4.72
N THR A 57 -6.90 -16.01 -3.87
CA THR A 57 -5.66 -16.72 -4.25
C THR A 57 -5.80 -18.25 -4.39
N LYS A 58 -6.98 -18.81 -4.11
CA LYS A 58 -7.28 -20.24 -4.28
C LYS A 58 -8.37 -20.45 -5.34
N ASN A 59 -8.36 -21.64 -5.93
CA ASN A 59 -9.29 -22.05 -6.98
C ASN A 59 -10.76 -22.02 -6.53
N GLU A 60 -11.05 -22.29 -5.25
CA GLU A 60 -12.40 -22.16 -4.72
C GLU A 60 -12.63 -20.72 -4.25
N ILE A 61 -13.56 -20.01 -4.89
CA ILE A 61 -13.98 -18.66 -4.51
C ILE A 61 -15.39 -18.72 -3.92
N TYR A 62 -15.55 -18.14 -2.75
CA TYR A 62 -16.79 -17.98 -2.02
C TYR A 62 -17.32 -16.57 -2.20
N TYR A 63 -18.61 -16.45 -2.51
CA TYR A 63 -19.33 -15.18 -2.42
C TYR A 63 -20.00 -15.04 -1.05
N HIS A 64 -19.77 -13.92 -0.39
CA HIS A 64 -20.36 -13.55 0.89
C HIS A 64 -21.24 -12.33 0.69
N SER A 65 -22.54 -12.46 0.96
CA SER A 65 -23.48 -11.35 0.84
C SER A 65 -24.50 -11.40 1.96
N MET A 66 -25.00 -10.23 2.36
CA MET A 66 -26.15 -10.11 3.26
C MET A 66 -27.47 -10.26 2.52
N ASP A 67 -27.48 -10.05 1.21
CA ASP A 67 -28.66 -10.18 0.37
C ASP A 67 -28.99 -11.66 0.12
N ARG A 68 -30.28 -11.97 0.07
CA ARG A 68 -30.75 -13.32 -0.27
C ARG A 68 -30.52 -13.54 -1.76
N ILE A 69 -29.47 -14.29 -2.09
CA ILE A 69 -29.20 -14.66 -3.49
C ILE A 69 -30.29 -15.64 -3.95
N SER A 70 -31.25 -15.13 -4.71
CA SER A 70 -32.37 -15.90 -5.24
C SER A 70 -31.90 -16.77 -6.41
N HIS A 71 -32.21 -18.07 -6.33
CA HIS A 71 -32.09 -18.99 -7.46
C HIS A 71 -33.32 -18.95 -8.39
N ASN A 72 -34.35 -18.19 -8.03
CA ASN A 72 -35.54 -17.96 -8.83
C ASN A 72 -35.33 -16.74 -9.75
N ASN A 73 -36.12 -16.61 -10.83
CA ASN A 73 -36.00 -15.55 -11.85
C ASN A 73 -36.31 -14.11 -11.38
N GLU A 74 -36.25 -13.83 -10.08
CA GLU A 74 -36.32 -12.46 -9.57
C GLU A 74 -34.96 -11.79 -9.75
N THR A 75 -34.93 -10.75 -10.58
CA THR A 75 -33.71 -10.03 -10.96
C THR A 75 -33.25 -9.09 -9.85
N GLU A 76 -32.38 -9.58 -8.97
CA GLU A 76 -31.58 -8.75 -8.08
C GLU A 76 -30.16 -8.60 -8.67
N MET A 77 -29.63 -7.37 -8.67
CA MET A 77 -28.36 -7.03 -9.37
C MET A 77 -27.18 -7.93 -8.96
N ILE A 78 -27.08 -8.30 -7.69
CA ILE A 78 -26.05 -9.22 -7.18
C ILE A 78 -26.28 -10.64 -7.72
N SER A 79 -27.52 -11.12 -7.72
CA SER A 79 -27.85 -12.46 -8.22
C SER A 79 -27.52 -12.58 -9.71
N ASP A 80 -27.76 -11.52 -10.49
CA ASP A 80 -27.35 -11.44 -11.88
C ASP A 80 -25.82 -11.47 -12.04
N PHE A 81 -25.09 -10.70 -11.22
CA PHE A 81 -23.63 -10.69 -11.22
C PHE A 81 -23.04 -12.07 -10.88
N ILE A 82 -23.53 -12.72 -9.83
CA ILE A 82 -23.05 -14.04 -9.41
C ILE A 82 -23.38 -15.11 -10.46
N ARG A 83 -24.55 -15.05 -11.09
CA ARG A 83 -24.92 -15.95 -12.19
C ARG A 83 -24.01 -15.76 -13.41
N ALA A 84 -23.77 -14.50 -13.79
CA ALA A 84 -22.84 -14.16 -14.86
C ALA A 84 -21.42 -14.65 -14.54
N LEU A 85 -20.94 -14.42 -13.32
CA LEU A 85 -19.62 -14.85 -12.87
C LEU A 85 -19.48 -16.37 -12.92
N LYS A 86 -20.46 -17.11 -12.39
CA LYS A 86 -20.48 -18.57 -12.47
C LYS A 86 -20.44 -19.08 -13.91
N GLN A 87 -21.17 -18.43 -14.81
CA GLN A 87 -21.16 -18.77 -16.23
C GLN A 87 -19.80 -18.48 -16.87
N LYS A 88 -19.17 -17.33 -16.57
CA LYS A 88 -17.86 -16.95 -17.13
C LYS A 88 -16.71 -17.80 -16.60
N LEU A 89 -16.84 -18.32 -15.39
CA LEU A 89 -15.89 -19.27 -14.81
C LEU A 89 -16.10 -20.72 -15.27
N SER A 90 -17.19 -21.01 -15.99
CA SER A 90 -17.47 -22.36 -16.47
C SER A 90 -16.39 -22.82 -17.45
N GLY A 91 -15.63 -23.85 -17.07
CA GLY A 91 -14.49 -24.37 -17.84
C GLY A 91 -13.13 -23.83 -17.42
N SER A 92 -13.07 -22.88 -16.48
CA SER A 92 -11.83 -22.50 -15.80
C SER A 92 -11.52 -23.43 -14.62
N SER A 93 -10.32 -23.32 -14.04
CA SER A 93 -9.96 -24.01 -12.79
C SER A 93 -10.66 -23.41 -11.56
N VAL A 94 -11.23 -22.21 -11.69
CA VAL A 94 -11.84 -21.46 -10.60
C VAL A 94 -13.30 -21.86 -10.42
N ARG A 95 -13.66 -22.22 -9.19
CA ARG A 95 -15.00 -22.61 -8.77
C ARG A 95 -15.63 -21.49 -7.97
N LEU A 96 -16.94 -21.30 -8.15
CA LEU A 96 -17.71 -20.30 -7.41
C LEU A 96 -18.77 -20.99 -6.55
N SER A 97 -18.68 -20.77 -5.24
CA SER A 97 -19.52 -21.38 -4.21
C SER A 97 -20.15 -20.33 -3.31
N GLY A 98 -21.34 -20.62 -2.77
CA GLY A 98 -21.98 -19.74 -1.80
C GLY A 98 -21.36 -19.92 -0.42
N SER A 99 -21.06 -18.80 0.24
CA SER A 99 -20.65 -18.84 1.64
C SER A 99 -21.84 -19.23 2.53
N ILE A 100 -21.55 -20.02 3.56
CA ILE A 100 -22.48 -20.31 4.66
C ILE A 100 -22.23 -19.33 5.83
N GLY A 101 -21.11 -18.60 5.76
CA GLY A 101 -20.64 -17.67 6.78
C GLY A 101 -21.35 -16.32 6.79
N ARG A 102 -21.07 -15.55 7.85
CA ARG A 102 -21.40 -14.11 7.89
C ARG A 102 -20.45 -13.34 6.99
N LEU A 103 -20.79 -12.08 6.72
CA LEU A 103 -19.90 -11.18 5.96
C LEU A 103 -18.53 -11.06 6.67
N PRO A 104 -17.41 -11.35 5.99
CA PRO A 104 -16.08 -11.24 6.60
C PRO A 104 -15.71 -9.78 6.86
N PRO A 105 -14.67 -9.53 7.69
CA PRO A 105 -14.08 -8.20 7.85
C PRO A 105 -13.73 -7.63 6.47
N SER A 106 -14.41 -6.57 6.08
CA SER A 106 -14.37 -6.01 4.73
C SER A 106 -14.87 -4.57 4.74
N SER A 107 -14.42 -3.79 3.76
CA SER A 107 -14.82 -2.41 3.54
C SER A 107 -16.34 -2.30 3.40
N LEU A 108 -16.98 -3.30 2.78
CA LEU A 108 -18.44 -3.43 2.63
C LEU A 108 -19.19 -3.29 3.97
N GLN A 109 -18.62 -3.78 5.08
CA GLN A 109 -19.25 -3.60 6.40
C GLN A 109 -19.42 -2.13 6.78
N ARG A 110 -18.51 -1.24 6.33
CA ARG A 110 -18.61 0.19 6.62
C ARG A 110 -19.76 0.83 5.85
N PHE A 111 -19.98 0.44 4.60
CA PHE A 111 -21.12 0.89 3.80
C PHE A 111 -22.44 0.44 4.45
N LEU A 112 -22.54 -0.86 4.78
CA LEU A 112 -23.73 -1.44 5.40
C LEU A 112 -24.05 -0.89 6.80
N LYS A 113 -23.03 -0.39 7.51
CA LYS A 113 -23.22 0.33 8.78
C LYS A 113 -23.97 1.66 8.58
N LYS A 114 -23.73 2.35 7.45
CA LYS A 114 -24.39 3.63 7.14
C LYS A 114 -25.73 3.43 6.42
N ASP A 115 -25.78 2.55 5.42
CA ASP A 115 -27.01 2.20 4.71
C ASP A 115 -27.10 0.69 4.47
N ARG A 116 -28.09 0.07 5.11
CA ARG A 116 -28.36 -1.38 5.01
C ARG A 116 -28.96 -1.79 3.67
N ASN A 117 -29.40 -0.85 2.84
CA ASN A 117 -29.95 -1.12 1.53
C ASN A 117 -28.86 -1.24 0.45
N ILE A 118 -27.62 -0.84 0.76
CA ILE A 118 -26.50 -0.99 -0.16
C ILE A 118 -26.31 -2.47 -0.47
N LYS A 119 -26.43 -2.79 -1.76
CA LYS A 119 -26.24 -4.13 -2.28
C LYS A 119 -24.76 -4.41 -2.40
N GLY A 120 -24.27 -5.50 -1.80
CA GLY A 120 -22.88 -5.85 -1.98
C GLY A 120 -22.52 -7.32 -1.76
N VAL A 121 -21.37 -7.67 -2.31
CA VAL A 121 -20.80 -9.01 -2.21
C VAL A 121 -19.29 -8.93 -2.03
N VAL A 122 -18.76 -9.76 -1.11
CA VAL A 122 -17.32 -10.00 -0.96
C VAL A 122 -17.01 -11.33 -1.63
N LEU A 123 -16.04 -11.33 -2.55
CA LEU A 123 -15.50 -12.53 -3.17
C LEU A 123 -14.17 -12.88 -2.50
N SER A 124 -14.05 -14.11 -1.98
CA SER A 124 -12.83 -14.53 -1.28
C SER A 124 -12.52 -16.00 -1.44
N SER A 125 -11.28 -16.40 -1.20
CA SER A 125 -10.89 -17.82 -1.26
C SER A 125 -11.21 -18.64 -0.01
N TYR A 126 -12.00 -18.11 0.91
CA TYR A 126 -12.33 -18.79 2.16
C TYR A 126 -13.83 -18.70 2.48
N ASN A 127 -14.36 -19.70 3.21
CA ASN A 127 -15.78 -19.77 3.57
C ASN A 127 -16.06 -19.15 4.95
N SER A 128 -15.42 -19.64 6.01
CA SER A 128 -15.65 -19.18 7.38
C SER A 128 -14.39 -18.76 8.13
N THR A 129 -13.26 -19.37 7.80
CA THR A 129 -11.94 -19.08 8.38
C THR A 129 -10.93 -18.87 7.27
N PHE A 130 -9.98 -17.96 7.46
CA PHE A 130 -8.93 -17.72 6.46
C PHE A 130 -8.09 -18.98 6.24
N ASP A 131 -7.83 -19.30 4.97
CA ASP A 131 -6.87 -20.32 4.59
C ASP A 131 -5.42 -19.82 4.73
N ASN A 132 -5.22 -18.49 4.71
CA ASN A 132 -3.91 -17.87 4.88
C ASN A 132 -3.48 -17.91 6.35
N ILE A 133 -2.62 -18.87 6.69
CA ILE A 133 -2.03 -19.00 8.03
C ILE A 133 -1.03 -17.89 8.38
N PHE A 134 -0.60 -17.08 7.41
CA PHE A 134 0.33 -15.98 7.60
C PHE A 134 -0.32 -14.59 7.48
N TYR A 135 -1.65 -14.50 7.62
CA TYR A 135 -2.38 -13.23 7.52
C TYR A 135 -1.72 -12.09 8.32
N HIS A 136 -1.36 -11.00 7.63
CA HIS A 136 -0.63 -9.83 8.17
C HIS A 136 0.71 -10.15 8.87
N SER A 137 1.37 -11.24 8.49
CA SER A 137 2.68 -11.64 9.01
C SER A 137 3.81 -11.30 8.04
N ILE A 138 5.04 -11.20 8.57
CA ILE A 138 6.28 -11.05 7.78
C ILE A 138 6.54 -12.25 6.84
N PHE A 139 5.84 -13.37 7.06
CA PHE A 139 5.93 -14.58 6.23
C PHE A 139 4.93 -14.58 5.07
N ASP A 140 4.00 -13.63 5.03
CA ASP A 140 3.05 -13.49 3.93
C ASP A 140 3.73 -12.85 2.72
N THR A 141 4.42 -13.70 1.96
CA THR A 141 5.28 -13.32 0.84
C THR A 141 4.83 -14.05 -0.42
N GLY A 142 5.43 -13.74 -1.58
CA GLY A 142 5.18 -14.49 -2.81
C GLY A 142 5.38 -16.01 -2.67
N LYS A 143 6.21 -16.46 -1.71
CA LYS A 143 6.37 -17.89 -1.40
C LYS A 143 5.09 -18.53 -0.84
N ASN A 144 4.32 -17.80 -0.03
CA ASN A 144 3.04 -18.27 0.50
C ASN A 144 2.01 -18.55 -0.62
N LEU A 145 2.16 -17.83 -1.74
CA LEU A 145 1.32 -17.96 -2.94
C LEU A 145 1.85 -18.99 -3.95
N ASN A 146 2.97 -19.67 -3.65
CA ASN A 146 3.72 -20.47 -4.62
C ASN A 146 4.03 -19.70 -5.93
N TYR A 147 4.23 -18.38 -5.81
CA TYR A 147 4.52 -17.53 -6.96
C TYR A 147 5.94 -17.79 -7.48
N THR A 148 6.05 -18.04 -8.78
CA THR A 148 7.31 -18.10 -9.53
C THR A 148 7.21 -17.11 -10.67
N TYR A 149 8.20 -16.24 -10.82
CA TYR A 149 8.22 -15.27 -11.93
C TYR A 149 8.60 -15.99 -13.23
N TYR A 150 7.77 -15.83 -14.27
CA TYR A 150 7.97 -16.51 -15.56
C TYR A 150 8.61 -15.62 -16.62
N ASN A 151 8.71 -14.30 -16.41
CA ASN A 151 9.44 -13.38 -17.30
C ASN A 151 9.09 -13.60 -18.78
N LYS A 152 7.81 -13.40 -19.13
CA LYS A 152 7.29 -13.53 -20.50
C LYS A 152 7.35 -14.95 -21.09
N THR A 153 7.72 -15.96 -20.29
CA THR A 153 7.52 -17.38 -20.63
C THR A 153 6.15 -17.87 -20.16
N GLU A 154 5.70 -19.02 -20.67
CA GLU A 154 4.36 -19.54 -20.38
C GLU A 154 4.25 -20.06 -18.93
N PRO A 155 3.36 -19.50 -18.10
CA PRO A 155 3.16 -20.01 -16.74
C PRO A 155 2.50 -21.39 -16.72
N GLN A 156 2.78 -22.18 -15.67
CA GLN A 156 2.17 -23.48 -15.47
C GLN A 156 0.63 -23.39 -15.38
N PRO A 157 -0.12 -24.43 -15.78
CA PRO A 157 -1.59 -24.44 -15.72
C PRO A 157 -2.18 -24.11 -14.34
N GLU A 158 -1.55 -24.58 -13.26
CA GLU A 158 -1.99 -24.36 -11.87
C GLU A 158 -1.36 -23.13 -11.21
N SER A 159 -0.68 -22.28 -11.98
CA SER A 159 -0.02 -21.09 -11.45
C SER A 159 -1.01 -20.03 -10.97
N ILE A 160 -0.61 -19.26 -9.96
CA ILE A 160 -1.42 -18.15 -9.44
C ILE A 160 -1.70 -17.09 -10.52
N GLN A 161 -0.78 -16.92 -11.48
CA GLN A 161 -0.94 -16.02 -12.63
C GLN A 161 -2.15 -16.38 -13.49
N ARG A 162 -2.31 -17.67 -13.83
CA ARG A 162 -3.45 -18.13 -14.63
C ARG A 162 -4.75 -18.04 -13.84
N HIS A 163 -4.73 -18.47 -12.58
CA HIS A 163 -5.88 -18.32 -11.67
C HIS A 163 -6.37 -16.86 -11.60
N LEU A 164 -5.46 -15.92 -11.33
CA LEU A 164 -5.81 -14.49 -11.25
C LEU A 164 -6.23 -13.92 -12.60
N THR A 165 -5.68 -14.40 -13.70
CA THR A 165 -6.10 -13.98 -15.04
C THR A 165 -7.52 -14.43 -15.34
N ASP A 166 -7.81 -15.71 -15.19
CA ASP A 166 -9.14 -16.28 -15.44
C ASP A 166 -10.19 -15.62 -14.54
N PHE A 167 -9.87 -15.45 -13.25
CA PHE A 167 -10.74 -14.78 -12.30
C PHE A 167 -10.97 -13.31 -12.66
N SER A 168 -9.93 -12.53 -12.98
CA SER A 168 -10.03 -11.11 -13.31
C SER A 168 -10.83 -10.89 -14.60
N VAL A 169 -10.59 -11.71 -15.63
CA VAL A 169 -11.34 -11.67 -16.90
C VAL A 169 -12.81 -11.99 -16.65
N ALA A 170 -13.10 -13.03 -15.86
CA ALA A 170 -14.47 -13.40 -15.53
C ALA A 170 -15.19 -12.31 -14.73
N VAL A 171 -14.55 -11.70 -13.74
CA VAL A 171 -15.11 -10.57 -12.98
C VAL A 171 -15.41 -9.38 -13.91
N ALA A 172 -14.46 -9.00 -14.78
CA ALA A 172 -14.64 -7.89 -15.70
C ALA A 172 -15.81 -8.12 -16.68
N GLN A 173 -15.87 -9.30 -17.31
CA GLN A 173 -16.95 -9.63 -18.23
C GLN A 173 -18.32 -9.74 -17.53
N SER A 174 -18.35 -10.25 -16.30
CA SER A 174 -19.57 -10.39 -15.52
C SER A 174 -20.09 -9.05 -15.05
N LEU A 175 -19.20 -8.15 -14.65
CA LEU A 175 -19.54 -6.77 -14.31
C LEU A 175 -20.11 -6.04 -15.53
N TYR A 176 -19.46 -6.15 -16.70
CA TYR A 176 -19.95 -5.55 -17.94
C TYR A 176 -21.35 -6.06 -18.30
N LEU A 177 -21.54 -7.38 -18.28
CA LEU A 177 -22.84 -8.00 -18.58
C LEU A 177 -23.91 -7.55 -17.59
N THR A 178 -23.57 -7.43 -16.30
CA THR A 178 -24.52 -7.04 -15.26
C THR A 178 -24.96 -5.59 -15.41
N LEU A 179 -24.02 -4.68 -15.71
CA LEU A 179 -24.27 -3.24 -15.81
C LEU A 179 -24.97 -2.86 -17.12
N PHE A 180 -24.49 -3.39 -18.24
CA PHE A 180 -24.97 -3.00 -19.57
C PHE A 180 -26.02 -3.94 -20.15
N LYS A 181 -26.34 -5.05 -19.45
CA LYS A 181 -27.27 -6.11 -19.88
C LYS A 181 -27.01 -6.61 -21.30
N THR A 182 -25.75 -6.54 -21.74
CA THR A 182 -25.28 -6.91 -23.06
C THR A 182 -23.99 -7.69 -22.93
N SER A 183 -23.74 -8.60 -23.88
CA SER A 183 -22.49 -9.34 -23.93
C SER A 183 -21.30 -8.38 -24.00
N SER A 184 -20.28 -8.63 -23.17
CA SER A 184 -19.02 -7.90 -23.24
C SER A 184 -18.49 -7.91 -24.67
N PRO A 185 -17.99 -6.77 -25.19
CA PRO A 185 -17.25 -6.77 -26.43
C PRO A 185 -16.10 -7.77 -26.34
N SER A 186 -15.74 -8.37 -27.47
CA SER A 186 -14.58 -9.26 -27.54
C SER A 186 -13.36 -8.54 -26.99
N ILE A 187 -12.74 -9.11 -25.96
CA ILE A 187 -11.50 -8.56 -25.39
C ILE A 187 -10.46 -8.59 -26.51
N LYS A 188 -10.00 -7.40 -26.92
CA LYS A 188 -9.05 -7.26 -28.03
C LYS A 188 -7.65 -7.78 -27.69
N ILE A 189 -7.37 -7.95 -26.39
CA ILE A 189 -6.10 -8.43 -25.84
C ILE A 189 -6.18 -9.95 -25.70
N SER A 190 -5.17 -10.66 -26.19
CA SER A 190 -5.10 -12.12 -26.02
C SER A 190 -4.92 -12.51 -24.55
N ASN A 191 -5.46 -13.66 -24.14
CA ASN A 191 -5.30 -14.17 -22.78
C ASN A 191 -3.82 -14.27 -22.37
N GLU A 192 -2.93 -14.67 -23.29
CA GLU A 192 -1.49 -14.74 -23.05
C GLU A 192 -0.90 -13.39 -22.62
N LYS A 193 -1.31 -12.29 -23.26
CA LYS A 193 -0.84 -10.95 -22.88
C LYS A 193 -1.35 -10.52 -21.50
N ILE A 194 -2.58 -10.91 -21.15
CA ILE A 194 -3.14 -10.65 -19.82
C ILE A 194 -2.36 -11.44 -18.76
N ILE A 195 -2.05 -12.71 -19.03
CA ILE A 195 -1.25 -13.55 -18.14
C ILE A 195 0.14 -12.94 -17.92
N THR A 196 0.81 -12.49 -18.98
CA THR A 196 2.11 -11.81 -18.87
C THR A 196 2.02 -10.52 -18.06
N LEU A 197 0.95 -9.73 -18.23
CA LEU A 197 0.72 -8.53 -17.43
C LEU A 197 0.53 -8.87 -15.95
N VAL A 198 -0.25 -9.91 -15.64
CA VAL A 198 -0.46 -10.38 -14.26
C VAL A 198 0.87 -10.89 -13.66
N ASP A 199 1.67 -11.64 -14.42
CA ASP A 199 2.98 -12.12 -13.96
C ASP A 199 3.92 -10.96 -13.58
N GLU A 200 3.98 -9.94 -14.43
CA GLU A 200 4.82 -8.76 -14.21
C GLU A 200 4.29 -7.90 -13.05
N LEU A 201 2.98 -7.70 -12.93
CA LEU A 201 2.39 -7.01 -11.78
C LEU A 201 2.74 -7.73 -10.47
N LEU A 202 2.58 -9.05 -10.42
CA LEU A 202 2.95 -9.83 -9.24
C LEU A 202 4.45 -9.70 -8.93
N TYR A 203 5.31 -9.67 -9.95
CA TYR A 203 6.74 -9.47 -9.78
C TYR A 203 7.04 -8.12 -9.09
N CYS A 204 6.41 -7.04 -9.56
CA CYS A 204 6.53 -5.70 -8.99
C CYS A 204 6.18 -5.62 -7.50
N TYR A 205 5.10 -6.29 -7.09
CA TYR A 205 4.60 -6.20 -5.71
C TYR A 205 5.21 -7.25 -4.78
N LEU A 206 5.59 -8.43 -5.27
CA LEU A 206 6.00 -9.57 -4.42
C LEU A 206 7.50 -9.81 -4.41
N VAL A 207 8.26 -9.29 -5.38
CA VAL A 207 9.69 -9.59 -5.53
C VAL A 207 10.51 -8.31 -5.55
N SER A 208 10.32 -7.43 -6.52
CA SER A 208 11.13 -6.22 -6.65
C SER A 208 10.35 -5.07 -7.29
N PRO A 209 10.39 -3.86 -6.69
CA PRO A 209 9.84 -2.66 -7.30
C PRO A 209 10.65 -2.15 -8.48
N SER A 210 11.81 -2.75 -8.78
CA SER A 210 12.63 -2.46 -9.95
C SER A 210 12.12 -3.18 -11.22
N CYS A 211 10.85 -3.57 -11.26
CA CYS A 211 10.19 -4.24 -12.36
C CYS A 211 9.91 -3.32 -13.57
N GLU A 212 9.56 -3.89 -14.73
CA GLU A 212 9.34 -3.15 -15.98
C GLU A 212 8.16 -2.17 -15.86
N ILE A 213 7.04 -2.61 -15.27
CA ILE A 213 5.85 -1.78 -15.13
C ILE A 213 6.13 -0.54 -14.27
N PHE A 214 6.77 -0.70 -13.10
CA PHE A 214 7.07 0.44 -12.24
C PHE A 214 8.08 1.39 -12.88
N GLN A 215 9.07 0.86 -13.63
CA GLN A 215 9.99 1.71 -14.40
C GLN A 215 9.29 2.51 -15.50
N ASN A 216 8.26 1.95 -16.14
CA ASN A 216 7.53 2.66 -17.20
C ASN A 216 6.60 3.76 -16.66
N VAL A 217 6.11 3.65 -15.43
CA VAL A 217 5.16 4.63 -14.87
C VAL A 217 5.82 5.78 -14.11
N THR A 218 7.11 5.65 -13.75
CA THR A 218 7.85 6.71 -13.04
C THR A 218 9.29 6.85 -13.48
N PHE A 219 9.79 8.08 -13.52
CA PHE A 219 11.21 8.38 -13.71
C PHE A 219 12.04 8.09 -12.45
N LEU A 220 11.40 7.93 -11.28
CA LEU A 220 12.05 7.59 -10.03
C LEU A 220 12.30 6.08 -9.97
N LYS A 221 13.45 5.67 -10.49
CA LYS A 221 13.84 4.25 -10.50
C LYS A 221 14.15 3.80 -9.08
N SER A 222 13.48 2.74 -8.65
CA SER A 222 13.84 2.06 -7.41
C SER A 222 15.20 1.38 -7.59
N LEU A 223 16.01 1.40 -6.53
CA LEU A 223 17.21 0.57 -6.40
C LEU A 223 16.99 -0.56 -5.38
N ASP A 224 15.77 -0.69 -4.85
CA ASP A 224 15.45 -1.67 -3.83
C ASP A 224 15.24 -3.06 -4.45
N ASP A 225 15.98 -4.03 -3.94
CA ASP A 225 15.86 -5.44 -4.31
C ASP A 225 14.75 -6.16 -3.51
N LYS A 226 13.97 -5.42 -2.73
CA LYS A 226 12.92 -5.97 -1.85
C LYS A 226 11.58 -5.33 -2.16
N PRO A 227 10.46 -6.08 -2.04
CA PRO A 227 9.14 -5.53 -2.26
C PRO A 227 8.85 -4.41 -1.27
N TYR A 228 8.12 -3.39 -1.72
CA TYR A 228 7.65 -2.33 -0.82
C TYR A 228 6.67 -2.91 0.21
N SER A 229 6.78 -2.43 1.45
CA SER A 229 5.77 -2.72 2.47
C SER A 229 4.47 -2.01 2.13
N VAL A 230 3.35 -2.72 2.30
CA VAL A 230 1.99 -2.16 2.25
C VAL A 230 1.51 -1.64 3.61
N TYR A 231 2.42 -1.57 4.59
CA TYR A 231 2.16 -0.90 5.86
C TYR A 231 1.82 0.58 5.63
N VAL A 232 0.78 1.04 6.32
CA VAL A 232 0.22 2.36 6.06
C VAL A 232 1.07 3.51 6.59
N GLY A 233 1.88 3.25 7.61
CA GLY A 233 2.74 4.23 8.26
C GLY A 233 2.00 5.45 8.82
N VAL A 234 2.78 6.46 9.22
CA VAL A 234 2.26 7.82 9.46
C VAL A 234 1.83 8.42 8.13
N LEU A 235 0.79 9.25 8.18
CA LEU A 235 0.23 9.95 7.02
C LEU A 235 1.33 10.62 6.18
N SER A 236 1.61 10.00 5.03
CA SER A 236 2.66 10.39 4.10
C SER A 236 2.41 9.75 2.73
N ASN A 237 3.11 10.23 1.71
CA ASN A 237 3.05 9.61 0.39
C ASN A 237 3.85 8.32 0.41
N SER A 238 3.15 7.18 0.41
CA SER A 238 3.78 5.87 0.29
C SER A 238 4.19 5.58 -1.16
N ASN A 239 5.42 5.08 -1.34
CA ASN A 239 5.94 4.71 -2.66
C ASN A 239 5.04 3.68 -3.33
N VAL A 240 4.58 2.66 -2.59
CA VAL A 240 3.71 1.61 -3.17
C VAL A 240 2.37 2.20 -3.60
N THR A 241 1.73 3.04 -2.79
CA THR A 241 0.46 3.70 -3.14
C THR A 241 0.61 4.58 -4.38
N THR A 242 1.71 5.34 -4.47
CA THR A 242 2.01 6.18 -5.64
C THR A 242 2.20 5.33 -6.90
N LEU A 243 2.97 4.25 -6.83
CA LEU A 243 3.20 3.37 -7.97
C LEU A 243 1.93 2.62 -8.37
N THR A 244 1.12 2.17 -7.41
CA THR A 244 -0.20 1.56 -7.68
C THR A 244 -1.11 2.53 -8.43
N GLY A 245 -1.20 3.79 -7.99
CA GLY A 245 -2.03 4.78 -8.65
C GLY A 245 -1.54 5.16 -10.05
N LEU A 246 -0.23 5.35 -10.23
CA LEU A 246 0.36 5.58 -11.56
C LEU A 246 0.18 4.37 -12.47
N THR A 247 0.30 3.15 -11.95
CA THR A 247 0.03 1.91 -12.71
C THR A 247 -1.44 1.82 -13.14
N LEU A 248 -2.38 2.16 -12.24
CA LEU A 248 -3.80 2.22 -12.59
C LEU A 248 -4.06 3.26 -13.68
N ALA A 249 -3.45 4.46 -13.56
CA ALA A 249 -3.54 5.50 -14.57
C ALA A 249 -2.96 5.04 -15.91
N TRP A 250 -1.86 4.29 -15.91
CA TRP A 250 -1.23 3.73 -17.11
C TRP A 250 -2.09 2.65 -17.79
N LEU A 251 -2.75 1.79 -17.00
CA LEU A 251 -3.61 0.71 -17.50
C LEU A 251 -4.97 1.20 -18.02
N THR A 252 -5.50 2.30 -17.46
CA THR A 252 -6.86 2.77 -17.73
C THR A 252 -6.94 4.09 -18.47
N GLY A 253 -5.83 4.83 -18.54
CA GLY A 253 -5.74 6.13 -19.20
C GLY A 253 -5.42 6.05 -20.68
N GLU A 254 -5.43 7.20 -21.33
CA GLU A 254 -5.11 7.38 -22.75
C GLU A 254 -3.85 8.23 -22.91
N ARG A 255 -3.00 7.86 -23.87
CA ARG A 255 -1.80 8.63 -24.20
C ARG A 255 -2.19 9.87 -25.00
N VAL A 256 -1.81 11.05 -24.53
CA VAL A 256 -2.12 12.33 -25.17
C VAL A 256 -0.84 13.04 -25.64
N GLN A 257 -0.94 13.71 -26.78
CA GLN A 257 0.18 14.45 -27.39
C GLN A 257 0.37 15.81 -26.69
N LYS A 258 0.91 15.78 -25.47
CA LYS A 258 1.29 16.96 -24.68
C LYS A 258 2.76 16.88 -24.30
N ASN A 259 3.44 18.02 -24.24
CA ASN A 259 4.78 18.08 -23.66
C ASN A 259 4.69 18.04 -22.11
N ARG A 260 5.83 17.85 -21.44
CA ARG A 260 5.88 17.75 -19.97
C ARG A 260 5.23 18.94 -19.26
N THR A 261 5.50 20.17 -19.70
CA THR A 261 4.96 21.38 -19.05
C THR A 261 3.45 21.49 -19.22
N ALA A 262 2.92 21.23 -20.43
CA ALA A 262 1.48 21.22 -20.69
C ALA A 262 0.77 20.03 -20.03
N CYS A 263 1.48 18.93 -19.77
CA CYS A 263 0.94 17.79 -19.02
C CYS A 263 0.70 18.16 -17.55
N HIS A 264 1.59 18.95 -16.94
CA HIS A 264 1.42 19.42 -15.56
C HIS A 264 0.47 20.62 -15.43
N ASN A 265 0.42 21.49 -16.43
CA ASN A 265 -0.36 22.73 -16.39
C ASN A 265 -1.77 22.54 -16.95
N ASN A 266 -2.65 21.86 -16.21
CA ASN A 266 -4.08 21.80 -16.54
C ASN A 266 -4.95 22.19 -15.33
N GLU A 267 -4.86 23.45 -14.91
CA GLU A 267 -5.58 23.95 -13.73
C GLU A 267 -7.10 24.11 -13.95
N THR A 268 -7.56 24.14 -15.20
CA THR A 268 -8.96 24.48 -15.52
C THR A 268 -9.90 23.28 -15.61
N ASP A 269 -9.40 22.09 -15.91
CA ASP A 269 -10.17 20.84 -15.96
C ASP A 269 -9.77 19.93 -14.80
N LEU A 270 -10.62 19.88 -13.78
CA LEU A 270 -10.49 19.01 -12.61
C LEU A 270 -11.24 17.68 -12.77
N SER A 271 -11.89 17.45 -13.92
CA SER A 271 -12.57 16.18 -14.19
C SER A 271 -11.61 15.08 -14.59
N ARG A 272 -10.44 15.45 -15.14
CA ARG A 272 -9.40 14.53 -15.62
C ARG A 272 -8.06 14.86 -14.97
N GLN A 273 -7.26 13.82 -14.75
CA GLN A 273 -5.91 13.93 -14.22
C GLN A 273 -4.89 13.60 -15.32
N TYR A 274 -3.76 14.31 -15.30
CA TYR A 274 -2.70 14.15 -16.29
C TYR A 274 -1.41 13.77 -15.58
N PHE A 275 -0.82 12.66 -16.02
CA PHE A 275 0.39 12.10 -15.43
C PHE A 275 1.50 12.04 -16.47
N TRP A 276 2.63 12.69 -16.18
CA TRP A 276 3.83 12.59 -17.00
C TRP A 276 4.63 11.36 -16.56
N MET A 277 4.57 10.29 -17.35
CA MET A 277 5.17 8.98 -17.06
C MET A 277 6.42 8.74 -17.91
N ALA A 278 7.29 7.82 -17.53
CA ALA A 278 8.56 7.55 -18.22
C ALA A 278 8.36 6.90 -19.60
N ASP A 279 7.43 5.95 -19.70
CA ASP A 279 7.19 5.07 -20.85
C ASP A 279 8.44 4.27 -21.28
N GLU A 280 8.28 3.43 -22.31
CA GLU A 280 9.39 2.67 -22.87
C GLU A 280 10.56 3.59 -23.30
N GLY A 281 11.75 3.32 -22.75
CA GLY A 281 12.98 4.04 -23.11
C GLY A 281 13.12 5.44 -22.51
N ASP A 282 12.38 5.75 -21.43
CA ASP A 282 12.44 7.03 -20.70
C ASP A 282 12.14 8.28 -21.56
N GLN A 283 11.40 8.12 -22.66
CA GLN A 283 11.10 9.22 -23.59
C GLN A 283 10.07 10.22 -23.02
N GLY A 284 9.26 9.76 -22.07
CA GLY A 284 8.24 10.57 -21.43
C GLY A 284 6.94 10.63 -22.24
N VAL A 285 5.84 10.25 -21.59
CA VAL A 285 4.50 10.33 -22.19
C VAL A 285 3.53 10.99 -21.22
N CYS A 286 2.61 11.80 -21.74
CA CYS A 286 1.50 12.32 -20.96
C CYS A 286 0.33 11.34 -21.05
N VAL A 287 -0.13 10.86 -19.89
CA VAL A 287 -1.29 9.97 -19.76
C VAL A 287 -2.44 10.73 -19.13
N GLU A 288 -3.55 10.82 -19.84
CA GLU A 288 -4.82 11.34 -19.36
C GLU A 288 -5.61 10.20 -18.71
N SER A 289 -6.06 10.38 -17.47
CA SER A 289 -6.78 9.35 -16.73
C SER A 289 -7.82 9.93 -15.78
N LEU A 290 -8.79 9.11 -15.39
CA LEU A 290 -9.74 9.39 -14.30
C LEU A 290 -9.21 8.91 -12.93
N MET A 291 -8.02 8.31 -12.91
CA MET A 291 -7.36 7.90 -11.69
C MET A 291 -7.07 9.12 -10.81
N ASN A 292 -7.36 8.98 -9.52
CA ASN A 292 -7.25 10.07 -8.56
C ASN A 292 -6.91 9.53 -7.17
N TYR A 293 -6.18 10.34 -6.39
CA TYR A 293 -5.88 10.03 -5.00
C TYR A 293 -6.87 10.73 -4.07
N SER A 294 -7.33 10.02 -3.05
CA SER A 294 -8.10 10.60 -1.95
C SER A 294 -7.37 10.36 -0.64
N LEU A 295 -7.55 11.26 0.32
CA LEU A 295 -6.88 11.17 1.61
C LEU A 295 -7.48 10.01 2.41
N ALA A 296 -6.67 9.03 2.79
CA ALA A 296 -7.06 7.95 3.70
C ALA A 296 -6.63 8.29 5.14
N GLN A 297 -7.35 9.22 5.77
CA GLN A 297 -7.15 9.61 7.17
C GLN A 297 -8.47 9.45 7.93
N SER A 298 -8.43 8.82 9.10
CA SER A 298 -9.64 8.56 9.88
C SER A 298 -10.39 9.88 10.20
N PRO A 299 -11.72 9.91 10.02
CA PRO A 299 -12.54 11.08 10.36
C PRO A 299 -12.42 11.53 11.82
N ALA A 300 -12.03 10.65 12.75
CA ALA A 300 -11.75 10.99 14.14
C ALA A 300 -10.75 12.16 14.29
N PHE A 301 -9.79 12.28 13.36
CA PHE A 301 -8.77 13.34 13.36
C PHE A 301 -9.17 14.59 12.57
N VAL A 302 -10.34 14.59 11.93
CA VAL A 302 -10.84 15.70 11.09
C VAL A 302 -12.06 16.36 11.69
N ILE A 303 -12.91 15.60 12.39
CA ILE A 303 -14.06 16.13 13.11
C ILE A 303 -13.56 17.01 14.26
N LYS A 304 -14.01 18.26 14.28
CA LYS A 304 -13.69 19.19 15.37
C LYS A 304 -14.36 18.71 16.66
N ASP A 305 -13.61 18.73 17.76
CA ASP A 305 -14.10 18.31 19.09
C ASP A 305 -14.64 16.88 19.10
N TYR A 306 -14.03 15.98 18.32
CA TYR A 306 -14.43 14.57 18.24
C TYR A 306 -14.37 13.88 19.60
N ASP A 307 -15.44 13.14 19.93
CA ASP A 307 -15.47 12.27 21.11
C ASP A 307 -14.63 11.01 20.85
N TRP A 308 -13.42 11.01 21.41
CA TRP A 308 -12.49 9.89 21.34
C TRP A 308 -13.01 8.59 21.98
N THR A 309 -14.06 8.65 22.79
CA THR A 309 -14.68 7.48 23.41
C THR A 309 -15.84 6.89 22.61
N SER A 310 -16.26 7.56 21.53
CA SER A 310 -17.41 7.16 20.70
C SER A 310 -17.24 5.82 19.98
N GLN A 311 -16.01 5.37 19.75
CA GLN A 311 -15.66 4.17 18.99
C GLN A 311 -16.24 4.15 17.56
N GLU A 312 -16.64 5.30 17.02
CA GLU A 312 -17.25 5.35 15.68
C GLU A 312 -16.21 5.18 14.57
N TYR A 313 -15.11 5.93 14.67
CA TYR A 313 -14.01 5.97 13.73
C TYR A 313 -12.69 5.52 14.36
N SER A 314 -11.80 4.99 13.52
CA SER A 314 -10.45 4.53 13.87
C SER A 314 -9.61 5.63 14.55
N THR A 315 -8.88 5.30 15.60
CA THR A 315 -8.02 6.25 16.33
C THR A 315 -6.56 5.78 16.40
N TRP A 316 -6.13 4.94 15.44
CA TRP A 316 -4.75 4.46 15.39
C TRP A 316 -3.78 5.61 15.19
N THR A 317 -2.76 5.68 16.06
CA THR A 317 -1.65 6.63 15.97
C THR A 317 -0.35 5.88 16.16
N GLU A 318 0.66 6.22 15.37
CA GLU A 318 2.00 5.67 15.51
C GLU A 318 2.86 6.59 16.38
N SER A 319 3.57 6.02 17.36
CA SER A 319 4.50 6.79 18.19
C SER A 319 5.64 7.35 17.33
N VAL A 320 6.04 8.60 17.55
CA VAL A 320 7.20 9.17 16.88
C VAL A 320 8.48 8.63 17.49
N TRP A 321 9.49 8.32 16.66
CA TRP A 321 10.83 7.93 17.08
C TRP A 321 11.89 8.88 16.51
N GLN A 322 13.07 8.90 17.12
CA GLN A 322 14.24 9.59 16.55
C GLN A 322 14.67 8.87 15.27
N GLU A 323 15.01 9.61 14.22
CA GLU A 323 15.17 9.15 12.82
C GLU A 323 16.00 7.87 12.60
N LYS A 324 16.85 7.46 13.54
CA LYS A 324 17.65 6.24 13.44
C LYS A 324 17.42 5.31 14.62
N MET A 325 16.49 4.36 14.45
CA MET A 325 16.48 3.15 15.27
C MET A 325 17.70 2.31 14.89
N SER A 326 18.60 2.07 15.84
CA SER A 326 19.78 1.24 15.62
C SER A 326 19.98 0.26 16.76
N ALA A 327 20.42 -0.94 16.41
CA ALA A 327 20.87 -1.96 17.34
C ALA A 327 22.36 -2.21 17.07
N ARG A 328 23.15 -2.36 18.14
CA ARG A 328 24.57 -2.68 18.04
C ARG A 328 24.96 -3.73 19.07
N ALA A 329 25.79 -4.67 18.66
CA ALA A 329 26.42 -5.63 19.55
C ALA A 329 27.82 -5.14 19.93
N PHE A 330 28.18 -5.25 21.20
CA PHE A 330 29.52 -4.95 21.69
C PHE A 330 29.84 -5.82 22.89
N ILE A 331 31.12 -6.09 23.09
CA ILE A 331 31.59 -6.81 24.27
C ILE A 331 31.66 -5.82 25.42
N LYS A 332 30.95 -6.12 26.51
CA LYS A 332 31.01 -5.33 27.74
C LYS A 332 32.09 -5.90 28.67
N PRO A 333 33.04 -5.10 29.17
CA PRO A 333 34.01 -5.57 30.16
C PRO A 333 33.32 -6.00 31.45
N SER A 334 33.99 -6.86 32.22
CA SER A 334 33.46 -7.23 33.54
C SER A 334 33.49 -6.02 34.48
N ARG A 335 32.53 -5.96 35.43
CA ARG A 335 32.48 -4.89 36.44
C ARG A 335 33.79 -4.78 37.24
N LYS A 336 34.49 -5.90 37.46
CA LYS A 336 35.79 -5.93 38.13
C LYS A 336 36.85 -5.18 37.31
N GLN A 337 36.87 -5.38 35.99
CA GLN A 337 37.79 -4.69 35.10
C GLN A 337 37.46 -3.19 35.00
N GLU A 338 36.18 -2.82 34.96
CA GLU A 338 35.76 -1.41 35.00
C GLU A 338 36.25 -0.71 36.28
N ILE A 339 36.04 -1.35 37.44
CA ILE A 339 36.49 -0.83 38.74
C ILE A 339 38.02 -0.75 38.80
N LEU A 340 38.72 -1.80 38.34
CA LEU A 340 40.18 -1.81 38.33
C LEU A 340 40.74 -0.68 37.47
N SER A 341 40.20 -0.48 36.27
CA SER A 341 40.60 0.61 35.37
C SER A 341 40.39 1.98 36.01
N LEU A 342 39.23 2.20 36.65
CA LEU A 342 38.93 3.46 37.34
C LEU A 342 39.90 3.72 38.50
N LEU A 343 40.13 2.71 39.35
CA LEU A 343 41.05 2.84 40.49
C LEU A 343 42.49 3.07 40.05
N SER A 344 42.93 2.38 38.99
CA SER A 344 44.27 2.55 38.42
C SER A 344 44.43 3.97 37.86
N GLY A 345 43.43 4.49 37.16
CA GLY A 345 43.42 5.87 36.66
C GLY A 345 43.48 6.91 37.79
N LEU A 346 42.70 6.72 38.85
CA LEU A 346 42.69 7.63 40.01
C LEU A 346 44.04 7.63 40.74
N LEU A 347 44.68 6.47 40.89
CA LEU A 347 45.99 6.35 41.53
C LEU A 347 47.07 7.09 40.73
N VAL A 348 47.12 6.89 39.41
CA VAL A 348 48.06 7.59 38.53
C VAL A 348 47.83 9.10 38.58
N PHE A 349 46.57 9.55 38.62
CA PHE A 349 46.21 10.96 38.76
C PHE A 349 46.72 11.55 40.09
N ILE A 350 46.45 10.91 41.22
CA ILE A 350 46.93 11.42 42.53
C ILE A 350 48.45 11.46 42.57
N PHE A 351 49.11 10.39 42.09
CA PHE A 351 50.56 10.29 42.08
C PHE A 351 51.21 11.36 41.18
N SER A 352 50.62 11.64 40.01
CA SER A 352 51.11 12.70 39.14
C SER A 352 50.97 14.08 39.78
N PHE A 353 49.84 14.37 40.47
CA PHE A 353 49.68 15.60 41.23
C PHE A 353 50.73 15.75 42.32
N VAL A 354 50.99 14.68 43.08
CA VAL A 354 52.02 14.67 44.13
C VAL A 354 53.40 14.92 43.54
N ILE A 355 53.79 14.21 42.48
CA ILE A 355 55.07 14.42 41.79
C ILE A 355 55.19 15.84 41.26
N VAL A 356 54.19 16.33 40.53
CA VAL A 356 54.19 17.68 39.95
C VAL A 356 54.28 18.73 41.06
N TYR A 357 53.55 18.55 42.15
CA TYR A 357 53.64 19.42 43.32
C TYR A 357 55.06 19.47 43.89
N PHE A 358 55.71 18.31 44.07
CA PHE A 358 57.10 18.26 44.56
C PHE A 358 58.11 18.85 43.56
N ILE A 359 58.01 18.52 42.28
CA ILE A 359 58.88 19.07 41.23
C ILE A 359 58.70 20.59 41.15
N SER A 360 57.47 21.09 41.18
CA SER A 360 57.16 22.52 41.18
C SER A 360 57.70 23.21 42.43
N SER A 361 57.46 22.66 43.62
CA SER A 361 57.95 23.20 44.89
C SER A 361 59.48 23.21 44.98
N LYS A 362 60.16 22.26 44.33
CA LYS A 362 61.63 22.13 44.32
C LYS A 362 62.26 22.54 42.98
N ALA A 363 61.53 23.23 42.10
CA ALA A 363 61.98 23.55 40.75
C ALA A 363 63.30 24.34 40.73
N ASN A 364 63.46 25.30 41.65
CA ASN A 364 64.69 26.09 41.75
C ASN A 364 65.94 25.27 42.10
N ILE A 365 65.78 24.14 42.79
CA ILE A 365 66.88 23.22 43.13
C ILE A 365 67.09 22.23 41.99
N LEU A 366 66.00 21.63 41.50
CA LEU A 366 66.04 20.57 40.47
C LEU A 366 66.47 21.10 39.09
N PHE A 367 66.15 22.34 38.77
CA PHE A 367 66.46 22.98 37.48
C PHE A 367 67.42 24.17 37.63
N ASN A 368 68.23 24.18 38.69
CA ASN A 368 69.19 25.25 38.95
C ASN A 368 70.12 25.45 37.73
N GLN A 369 69.98 26.58 37.03
CA GLN A 369 70.73 26.94 35.82
C GLN A 369 72.21 27.30 36.07
N GLN A 370 72.80 26.83 37.16
CA GLN A 370 74.21 27.07 37.48
C GLN A 370 75.18 26.17 36.70
N ALA A 371 74.71 25.10 36.05
CA ALA A 371 75.58 24.22 35.24
C ALA A 371 75.84 24.70 33.79
N LEU A 372 75.20 25.77 33.31
CA LEU A 372 75.44 26.33 31.97
C LEU A 372 76.15 27.69 31.95
N ARG A 373 76.45 28.28 33.13
CA ARG A 373 77.20 29.55 33.23
C ARG A 373 78.66 29.39 33.68
N SER A 374 79.09 28.19 34.06
CA SER A 374 80.50 27.93 34.43
C SER A 374 81.38 27.41 33.29
N ALA A 375 80.87 27.35 32.05
CA ALA A 375 81.65 27.03 30.84
C ALA A 375 81.82 28.23 29.88
N ALA A 376 81.47 29.43 30.32
CA ALA A 376 81.65 30.67 29.55
C ALA A 376 82.15 31.81 30.46
N CYS A 377 83.40 31.71 30.87
CA CYS A 377 84.29 32.84 31.18
C CYS A 377 85.72 32.42 30.84
#